data_AF-A0AAV6KA79-F1
#
_entry.id   AF-A0AAV6KA79-F1
#
_cell.length_a   1.000
_cell.length_b   1.000
_cell.length_c   1.000
_cell.angle_alpha   90.00
_cell.angle_beta   90.00
_cell.angle_gamma   90.00
#
_symmetry.space_group_name_H-M   'P 1'
#
loop_
_entity.id
_entity.type
_entity.pdbx_description
1 polymer ?
#
loop_
_entity_poly.entity_id
_entity_poly.type
_entity_poly.pdbx_seq_one_letter_code
_entity_poly.pdbx_strand_id
1 'polypeptide(L)'
;MKTTTPHWQKISRATAKNDCTSTYQAQKKKLKTSLKHVGRLSITTDLWKAPGQRIQYMVVTGHYVDEFWKLRKRVLSFCNVPPPHNGVIISDALYKCLVDWEIENKVATITINNASYNDVALKILKSTFHLLKKKLPLDVEIVIEETNLRLPTRWNLTFLLLFADMEFKDVFLSSMAARMKAKFDKYWGECNLVMALGAALDPRYKLVLIGFCFPEIYGDKLDQNIAKVRNSLYDLYDEYVVMHSQAYNEQLSQQSSTKVCSLSSASLGKRVITGKSKYESFVRKADTIQLVNFDLDIYLEESVYICASQAQGEEVLDSNFDALEWWKANILK
;
A
#
# COMPACT_ATOMS: atom_id res chain seq x y z
N MET A 1 -1.29 46.40 -36.33
CA MET A 1 0.15 46.40 -35.98
C MET A 1 0.56 44.96 -35.70
N LYS A 2 1.18 44.27 -36.67
CA LYS A 2 1.75 42.93 -36.43
C LYS A 2 3.12 43.16 -35.82
N THR A 3 3.29 42.87 -34.53
CA THR A 3 4.61 42.83 -33.90
C THR A 3 5.39 41.68 -34.53
N THR A 4 6.30 42.04 -35.44
CA THR A 4 7.15 41.14 -36.20
C THR A 4 8.33 40.71 -35.34
N THR A 5 8.28 39.49 -34.81
CA THR A 5 9.47 38.76 -34.35
C THR A 5 9.96 37.92 -35.55
N PRO A 6 11.02 38.35 -36.26
CA PRO A 6 11.45 37.72 -37.53
C PRO A 6 11.93 36.27 -37.38
N HIS A 7 12.20 35.82 -36.16
CA HIS A 7 12.60 34.44 -35.84
C HIS A 7 11.45 33.57 -35.32
N TRP A 8 10.23 34.10 -35.19
CA TRP A 8 9.11 33.32 -34.70
C TRP A 8 8.56 32.40 -35.80
N GLN A 9 8.80 31.09 -35.65
CA GLN A 9 8.15 30.07 -36.46
C GLN A 9 6.90 29.55 -35.74
N LYS A 10 5.79 29.52 -36.48
CA LYS A 10 4.53 28.97 -35.98
C LYS A 10 4.65 27.46 -35.77
N ILE A 11 4.47 27.00 -34.53
CA ILE A 11 4.39 25.57 -34.22
C ILE A 11 3.08 25.01 -34.77
N SER A 12 3.18 23.96 -35.59
CA SER A 12 2.00 23.29 -36.15
C SER A 12 1.33 22.39 -35.11
N ARG A 13 0.02 22.11 -35.28
CA ARG A 13 -0.69 21.13 -34.44
C ARG A 13 -0.04 19.74 -34.48
N ALA A 14 0.52 19.36 -35.63
CA ALA A 14 1.23 18.08 -35.80
C ALA A 14 2.55 18.07 -35.02
N THR A 15 3.32 19.17 -35.08
CA THR A 15 4.56 19.35 -34.32
C THR A 15 4.28 19.28 -32.81
N ALA A 16 3.31 20.06 -32.33
CA ALA A 16 2.93 20.04 -30.91
C ALA A 16 2.47 18.64 -30.44
N LYS A 17 1.66 17.93 -31.23
CA LYS A 17 1.25 16.56 -30.92
C LYS A 17 2.44 15.62 -30.83
N ASN A 18 3.37 15.70 -31.78
CA ASN A 18 4.55 14.84 -31.83
C ASN A 18 5.48 15.12 -30.64
N ASP A 19 5.67 16.39 -30.29
CA ASP A 19 6.49 16.80 -29.14
C ASP A 19 5.90 16.34 -27.80
N CYS A 20 4.58 16.47 -27.63
CA CYS A 20 3.89 15.93 -26.45
C CYS A 20 4.02 14.39 -26.38
N THR A 21 3.85 13.71 -27.52
CA THR A 21 3.92 12.24 -27.58
C THR A 21 5.34 11.74 -27.32
N SER A 22 6.36 12.37 -27.92
CA SER A 22 7.76 12.00 -27.73
C SER A 22 8.20 12.24 -26.27
N THR A 23 7.80 13.36 -25.68
CA THR A 23 8.05 13.67 -24.27
C THR A 23 7.38 12.65 -23.36
N TYR A 24 6.12 12.30 -23.62
CA TYR A 24 5.41 11.27 -22.86
C TYR A 24 6.13 9.91 -22.92
N GLN A 25 6.51 9.46 -24.12
CA GLN A 25 7.20 8.16 -24.28
C GLN A 25 8.55 8.15 -23.56
N ALA A 26 9.31 9.25 -23.64
CA ALA A 26 10.58 9.38 -22.93
C ALA A 26 10.39 9.31 -21.40
N GLN A 27 9.39 10.01 -20.86
CA GLN A 27 9.10 9.98 -19.42
C GLN A 27 8.52 8.63 -18.97
N LYS A 28 7.67 8.00 -19.78
CA LYS A 28 7.15 6.65 -19.52
C LYS A 28 8.28 5.64 -19.41
N LYS A 29 9.26 5.68 -20.32
CA LYS A 29 10.45 4.81 -20.27
C LYS A 29 11.27 5.04 -18.99
N LYS A 30 11.52 6.30 -18.63
CA LYS A 30 12.23 6.64 -17.38
C LYS A 30 11.51 6.12 -16.14
N LEU A 31 10.19 6.31 -16.07
CA LEU A 31 9.39 5.84 -14.95
C LEU A 31 9.35 4.31 -14.88
N LYS A 32 9.17 3.62 -16.02
CA LYS A 32 9.26 2.15 -16.07
C LYS A 32 10.58 1.64 -15.49
N THR A 33 11.71 2.26 -15.85
CA THR A 33 13.02 1.88 -15.27
C THR A 33 13.06 2.08 -13.76
N SER A 34 12.55 3.21 -13.25
CA SER A 34 12.46 3.47 -11.81
C SER A 34 11.60 2.42 -11.09
N LEU A 35 10.46 2.01 -11.67
CA LEU A 35 9.58 0.99 -11.09
C LEU A 35 10.19 -0.41 -11.04
N LYS A 36 11.29 -0.69 -11.77
CA LYS A 36 11.99 -1.99 -11.66
C LYS A 36 12.63 -2.20 -10.30
N HIS A 37 13.11 -1.13 -9.67
CA HIS A 37 13.73 -1.16 -8.35
C HIS A 37 12.73 -1.12 -7.20
N VAL A 38 11.48 -0.73 -7.48
CA VAL A 38 10.40 -0.73 -6.49
C VAL A 38 9.98 -2.17 -6.21
N GLY A 39 9.97 -2.56 -4.93
CA GLY A 39 9.54 -3.89 -4.51
C GLY A 39 8.03 -4.08 -4.64
N ARG A 40 7.25 -3.16 -4.05
CA ARG A 40 5.78 -3.22 -3.98
C ARG A 40 5.12 -1.91 -4.37
N LEU A 41 3.93 -2.00 -4.98
CA LEU A 41 3.11 -0.86 -5.39
C LEU A 41 1.66 -1.02 -4.95
N SER A 42 1.04 0.05 -4.48
CA SER A 42 -0.40 0.16 -4.29
C SER A 42 -1.03 0.87 -5.48
N ILE A 43 -2.16 0.37 -5.96
CA ILE A 43 -2.86 0.92 -7.12
C ILE A 43 -4.16 1.54 -6.65
N THR A 44 -4.50 2.73 -7.13
CA THR A 44 -5.83 3.32 -6.95
C THR A 44 -6.44 3.60 -8.31
N THR A 45 -7.69 3.19 -8.51
CA THR A 45 -8.45 3.49 -9.73
C THR A 45 -9.59 4.45 -9.44
N ASP A 46 -9.66 5.53 -10.22
CA ASP A 46 -10.82 6.42 -10.22
C ASP A 46 -11.56 6.29 -11.55
N LEU A 47 -12.86 6.05 -11.46
CA LEU A 47 -13.78 5.83 -12.56
C LEU A 47 -14.86 6.90 -12.54
N TRP A 48 -14.94 7.70 -13.59
CA TRP A 48 -15.96 8.72 -13.72
C TRP A 48 -16.52 8.78 -15.13
N LYS A 49 -17.70 9.39 -15.24
CA LYS A 49 -18.41 9.60 -16.49
C LYS A 49 -18.80 11.07 -16.58
N ALA A 50 -18.45 11.73 -17.67
CA ALA A 50 -18.88 13.10 -17.90
C ALA A 50 -20.40 13.15 -18.17
N PRO A 51 -21.12 14.16 -17.64
CA PRO A 51 -22.54 14.36 -17.93
C PRO A 51 -22.81 14.38 -19.44
N GLY A 52 -23.80 13.62 -19.90
CA GLY A 52 -24.17 13.55 -21.32
C GLY A 52 -23.23 12.70 -22.21
N GLN A 53 -22.10 12.20 -21.72
CA GLN A 53 -21.24 11.28 -22.48
C GLN A 53 -21.66 9.83 -22.23
N ARG A 54 -21.44 8.94 -23.22
CA ARG A 54 -21.56 7.49 -23.03
C ARG A 54 -20.24 6.82 -22.62
N ILE A 55 -19.15 7.57 -22.66
CA ILE A 55 -17.79 7.12 -22.38
C ILE A 55 -17.52 7.26 -20.88
N GLN A 56 -16.96 6.21 -20.27
CA GLN A 56 -16.43 6.23 -18.92
C GLN A 56 -14.90 6.38 -19.01
N TYR A 57 -14.31 7.12 -18.09
CA TYR A 57 -12.86 7.26 -17.97
C TYR A 57 -12.40 6.53 -16.72
N MET A 58 -11.23 5.90 -16.82
CA MET A 58 -10.53 5.28 -15.71
C MET A 58 -9.12 5.84 -15.64
N VAL A 59 -8.75 6.34 -14.47
CA VAL A 59 -7.36 6.64 -14.13
C VAL A 59 -6.82 5.58 -13.21
N VAL A 60 -5.68 5.02 -13.60
CA VAL A 60 -4.90 4.10 -12.78
C VAL A 60 -3.70 4.87 -12.24
N THR A 61 -3.61 4.98 -10.91
CA THR A 61 -2.51 5.64 -10.21
C THR A 61 -1.75 4.63 -9.38
N GLY A 62 -0.43 4.61 -9.50
CA GLY A 62 0.46 3.84 -8.65
C GLY A 62 1.02 4.69 -7.52
N HIS A 63 1.08 4.09 -6.34
CA HIS A 63 1.66 4.65 -5.12
C HIS A 63 2.75 3.70 -4.64
N TYR A 64 3.92 4.24 -4.32
CA TYR A 64 5.06 3.44 -3.89
C TYR A 64 6.03 4.29 -3.07
N VAL A 65 6.82 3.65 -2.22
CA VAL A 65 7.94 4.29 -1.52
C VAL A 65 9.18 4.12 -2.38
N ASP A 66 9.90 5.22 -2.63
CA ASP A 66 11.15 5.18 -3.39
C ASP A 66 12.36 4.84 -2.51
N GLU A 67 13.53 4.70 -3.14
CA GLU A 67 14.82 4.45 -2.49
C GLU A 67 15.24 5.53 -1.48
N PHE A 68 14.61 6.72 -1.52
CA PHE A 68 14.83 7.81 -0.57
C PHE A 68 13.79 7.83 0.56
N TRP A 69 13.00 6.76 0.71
CA TRP A 69 11.90 6.65 1.68
C TRP A 69 10.80 7.70 1.48
N LYS A 70 10.62 8.19 0.25
CA LYS A 70 9.55 9.14 -0.06
C LYS A 70 8.38 8.45 -0.74
N LEU A 71 7.19 8.72 -0.23
CA LEU A 71 5.94 8.32 -0.89
C LEU A 71 5.83 9.03 -2.24
N ARG A 72 5.73 8.25 -3.32
CA ARG A 72 5.53 8.71 -4.69
C ARG A 72 4.15 8.32 -5.18
N LYS A 73 3.50 9.28 -5.85
CA LYS A 73 2.24 9.10 -6.58
C LYS A 73 2.46 9.36 -8.06
N ARG A 74 2.08 8.42 -8.93
CA ARG A 74 2.23 8.54 -10.39
C ARG A 74 1.01 8.00 -11.12
N VAL A 75 0.46 8.78 -12.04
CA VAL A 75 -0.58 8.32 -12.97
C VAL A 75 0.06 7.39 -13.98
N LEU A 76 -0.35 6.13 -13.98
CA LEU A 76 0.16 5.09 -14.87
C LEU A 76 -0.64 5.04 -16.16
N SER A 77 -1.96 5.17 -16.07
CA SER A 77 -2.83 5.16 -17.23
C SER A 77 -4.02 6.08 -17.05
N PHE A 78 -4.41 6.71 -18.15
CA PHE A 78 -5.66 7.41 -18.32
C PHE A 78 -6.32 6.78 -19.54
N CYS A 79 -7.36 5.99 -19.32
CA CYS A 79 -7.99 5.21 -20.39
C CYS A 79 -9.49 5.40 -20.41
N ASN A 80 -10.07 5.28 -21.61
CA ASN A 80 -11.51 5.20 -21.78
C ASN A 80 -11.95 3.75 -21.61
N VAL A 81 -12.97 3.55 -20.79
CA VAL A 81 -13.69 2.28 -20.63
C VAL A 81 -14.93 2.38 -21.53
N PRO A 82 -14.99 1.65 -22.66
CA PRO A 82 -16.16 1.67 -23.52
C PRO A 82 -17.32 0.87 -22.90
N PRO A 83 -18.58 1.18 -23.24
CA PRO A 83 -19.70 0.32 -22.90
C PRO A 83 -19.50 -1.11 -23.45
N PRO A 84 -19.95 -2.17 -22.75
CA PRO A 84 -20.70 -2.15 -21.50
C PRO A 84 -19.79 -1.95 -20.27
N HIS A 85 -20.12 -0.94 -19.44
CA HIS A 85 -19.40 -0.57 -18.21
C HIS A 85 -19.61 -1.61 -17.09
N ASN A 86 -19.22 -2.85 -17.35
CA ASN A 86 -19.33 -3.96 -16.42
C ASN A 86 -17.98 -4.21 -15.73
N GLY A 87 -18.00 -4.97 -14.63
CA GLY A 87 -16.79 -5.27 -13.88
C GLY A 87 -15.73 -6.04 -14.68
N VAL A 88 -16.13 -6.77 -15.73
CA VAL A 88 -15.21 -7.52 -16.61
C VAL A 88 -14.34 -6.56 -17.41
N ILE A 89 -14.94 -5.57 -18.09
CA ILE A 89 -14.19 -4.60 -18.91
C ILE A 89 -13.28 -3.74 -18.02
N ILE A 90 -13.75 -3.36 -16.82
CA ILE A 90 -12.94 -2.59 -15.86
C ILE A 90 -11.74 -3.41 -15.39
N SER A 91 -11.97 -4.68 -15.02
CA SER A 91 -10.90 -5.60 -14.63
C SER A 91 -9.88 -5.81 -15.76
N ASP A 92 -10.34 -6.00 -16.99
CA ASP A 92 -9.46 -6.21 -18.15
C ASP A 92 -8.62 -4.96 -18.46
N ALA A 93 -9.25 -3.77 -18.45
CA ALA A 93 -8.55 -2.51 -18.65
C ALA A 93 -7.48 -2.26 -17.57
N LEU A 94 -7.78 -2.60 -16.31
CA LEU A 94 -6.82 -2.49 -15.21
C LEU A 94 -5.68 -3.49 -15.36
N TYR A 95 -5.99 -4.76 -15.61
CA TYR A 95 -4.98 -5.81 -15.76
C TYR A 95 -4.05 -5.53 -16.94
N LYS A 96 -4.59 -5.10 -18.08
CA LYS A 96 -3.82 -4.64 -19.24
C LYS A 96 -2.87 -3.51 -18.88
N CYS A 97 -3.32 -2.53 -18.08
CA CYS A 97 -2.44 -1.49 -17.58
C CYS A 97 -1.28 -2.07 -16.76
N LEU A 98 -1.54 -3.02 -15.87
CA LEU A 98 -0.48 -3.58 -15.02
C LEU A 98 0.57 -4.35 -15.83
N VAL A 99 0.14 -5.12 -16.82
CA VAL A 99 1.02 -5.83 -17.76
C VAL A 99 1.80 -4.84 -18.63
N ASP A 100 1.13 -3.80 -19.16
CA ASP A 100 1.77 -2.74 -19.96
C ASP A 100 2.89 -2.03 -19.19
N TRP A 101 2.78 -1.99 -17.85
CA TRP A 101 3.76 -1.40 -16.95
C TRP A 101 4.77 -2.41 -16.37
N GLU A 102 4.61 -3.71 -16.61
CA GLU A 102 5.43 -4.81 -16.06
C GLU A 102 5.45 -4.81 -14.52
N ILE A 103 4.30 -4.54 -13.90
CA ILE A 103 4.14 -4.42 -12.44
C ILE A 103 3.10 -5.38 -11.86
N GLU A 104 2.48 -6.24 -12.66
CA GLU A 104 1.44 -7.19 -12.24
C GLU A 104 1.90 -8.08 -11.07
N ASN A 105 3.20 -8.34 -10.99
CA ASN A 105 3.84 -9.17 -9.99
C ASN A 105 4.28 -8.42 -8.72
N LYS A 106 4.09 -7.10 -8.68
CA LYS A 106 4.52 -6.18 -7.62
C LYS A 106 3.35 -5.45 -6.95
N VAL A 107 2.13 -5.64 -7.43
CA VAL A 107 0.94 -5.02 -6.85
C VAL A 107 0.68 -5.61 -5.48
N ALA A 108 0.71 -4.77 -4.46
CA ALA A 108 0.38 -5.12 -3.07
C ALA A 108 -1.11 -4.91 -2.79
N THR A 109 -1.66 -3.75 -3.16
CA THR A 109 -3.08 -3.43 -2.96
C THR A 109 -3.67 -2.74 -4.19
N ILE A 110 -4.98 -2.90 -4.38
CA ILE A 110 -5.74 -2.21 -5.44
C ILE A 110 -6.98 -1.58 -4.80
N THR A 111 -7.07 -0.27 -4.73
CA THR A 111 -8.23 0.48 -4.26
C THR A 111 -9.08 0.88 -5.47
N ILE A 112 -10.37 0.58 -5.45
CA ILE A 112 -11.31 0.96 -6.53
C ILE A 112 -12.42 1.82 -5.93
N ASN A 113 -12.85 2.85 -6.65
CA ASN A 113 -13.93 3.73 -6.18
C ASN A 113 -15.28 2.97 -6.02
N ASN A 114 -16.20 3.54 -5.23
CA ASN A 114 -17.42 2.85 -4.81
C ASN A 114 -18.54 2.94 -5.86
N ALA A 115 -18.59 1.99 -6.79
CA ALA A 115 -19.70 1.82 -7.72
C ALA A 115 -20.12 0.35 -7.81
N SER A 116 -21.41 0.07 -8.01
CA SER A 116 -21.97 -1.30 -7.95
C SER A 116 -21.37 -2.29 -8.96
N TYR A 117 -20.82 -1.80 -10.08
CA TYR A 117 -20.12 -2.64 -11.06
C TYR A 117 -18.69 -3.01 -10.63
N ASN A 118 -18.09 -2.27 -9.68
CA ASN A 118 -16.75 -2.54 -9.20
C ASN A 118 -16.71 -3.81 -8.37
N ASP A 119 -17.75 -4.17 -7.62
CA ASP A 119 -17.82 -5.44 -6.86
C ASP A 119 -17.54 -6.68 -7.75
N VAL A 120 -18.07 -6.67 -8.97
CA VAL A 120 -17.80 -7.73 -9.97
C VAL A 120 -16.36 -7.65 -10.46
N ALA A 121 -15.84 -6.45 -10.72
CA ALA A 121 -14.44 -6.24 -11.09
C ALA A 121 -13.49 -6.77 -10.00
N LEU A 122 -13.82 -6.52 -8.72
CA LEU A 122 -13.04 -6.96 -7.57
C LEU A 122 -12.96 -8.48 -7.54
N LYS A 123 -14.09 -9.15 -7.71
CA LYS A 123 -14.17 -10.62 -7.70
C LYS A 123 -13.33 -11.23 -8.83
N ILE A 124 -13.38 -10.63 -10.01
CA ILE A 124 -12.59 -11.07 -11.17
C ILE A 124 -11.11 -10.83 -10.93
N LEU A 125 -10.71 -9.64 -10.52
CA LEU A 125 -9.31 -9.30 -10.23
C LEU A 125 -8.74 -10.24 -9.16
N LYS A 126 -9.46 -10.43 -8.04
CA LYS A 126 -9.06 -11.37 -6.99
C LYS A 126 -8.82 -12.77 -7.55
N SER A 127 -9.75 -13.28 -8.38
CA SER A 127 -9.61 -14.59 -9.01
C SER A 127 -8.40 -14.65 -9.95
N THR A 128 -8.21 -13.65 -10.79
CA THR A 128 -7.12 -13.55 -11.77
C THR A 128 -5.76 -13.48 -11.08
N PHE A 129 -5.60 -12.64 -10.06
CA PHE A 129 -4.35 -12.55 -9.29
C PHE A 129 -4.08 -13.84 -8.53
N HIS A 130 -5.09 -14.43 -7.88
CA HIS A 130 -4.95 -15.70 -7.18
C HIS A 130 -4.49 -16.84 -8.11
N LEU A 131 -4.94 -16.84 -9.37
CA LEU A 131 -4.53 -17.82 -10.39
C LEU A 131 -3.10 -17.57 -10.93
N LEU A 132 -2.62 -16.31 -10.95
CA LEU A 132 -1.35 -15.93 -11.56
C LEU A 132 -0.13 -16.09 -10.65
N LYS A 133 -0.28 -16.19 -9.32
CA LYS A 133 0.84 -16.50 -8.41
C LYS A 133 0.42 -17.33 -7.19
N LYS A 134 1.24 -18.34 -6.92
CA LYS A 134 1.25 -19.29 -5.77
C LYS A 134 1.36 -18.68 -4.36
N LYS A 135 1.14 -17.38 -4.18
CA LYS A 135 1.05 -16.64 -2.91
C LYS A 135 0.90 -15.17 -3.30
N LEU A 136 -0.33 -14.69 -3.44
CA LEU A 136 -0.60 -13.32 -3.04
C LEU A 136 -0.75 -13.36 -1.52
N PRO A 137 0.13 -12.69 -0.79
CA PRO A 137 0.09 -12.66 0.66
C PRO A 137 -0.73 -11.48 1.12
N LEU A 138 -1.66 -11.81 2.00
CA LEU A 138 -2.85 -11.06 2.35
C LEU A 138 -3.76 -10.84 1.15
N ASP A 139 -5.03 -11.16 1.34
CA ASP A 139 -6.10 -10.77 0.44
C ASP A 139 -5.81 -9.37 -0.08
N VAL A 140 -5.92 -9.16 -1.40
CA VAL A 140 -6.03 -7.80 -1.92
C VAL A 140 -7.20 -7.21 -1.14
N GLU A 141 -6.88 -6.45 -0.09
CA GLU A 141 -7.86 -5.65 0.61
C GLU A 141 -8.08 -4.53 -0.36
N ILE A 142 -9.01 -4.79 -1.27
CA ILE A 142 -9.47 -3.80 -2.20
C ILE A 142 -10.28 -2.86 -1.35
N VAL A 143 -9.56 -1.90 -0.76
CA VAL A 143 -10.16 -0.89 0.07
C VAL A 143 -11.04 -0.07 -0.86
N ILE A 144 -12.34 -0.10 -0.63
CA ILE A 144 -13.26 0.88 -1.19
C ILE A 144 -13.09 2.12 -0.33
N GLU A 145 -12.06 2.91 -0.61
CA GLU A 145 -11.85 4.15 0.13
C GLU A 145 -12.39 5.32 -0.68
N GLU A 146 -13.57 5.79 -0.28
CA GLU A 146 -13.73 7.22 -0.17
C GLU A 146 -13.04 7.65 1.13
N THR A 147 -12.09 8.56 1.00
CA THR A 147 -11.58 9.52 2.00
C THR A 147 -10.16 9.31 2.52
N ASN A 148 -9.37 10.36 2.34
CA ASN A 148 -8.07 10.68 2.94
C ASN A 148 -8.14 10.86 4.47
N LEU A 149 -9.00 10.12 5.18
CA LEU A 149 -9.31 10.39 6.57
C LEU A 149 -8.39 9.60 7.49
N ARG A 150 -7.41 10.25 8.12
CA ARG A 150 -6.53 9.61 9.13
C ARG A 150 -7.38 8.99 10.25
N LEU A 151 -6.93 7.89 10.86
CA LEU A 151 -7.62 7.24 11.98
C LEU A 151 -8.04 8.21 13.09
N PRO A 152 -7.20 9.18 13.52
CA PRO A 152 -7.61 10.24 14.45
C PRO A 152 -8.79 11.09 13.96
N THR A 153 -8.82 11.46 12.68
CA THR A 153 -9.93 12.23 12.09
C THR A 153 -11.19 11.38 11.95
N ARG A 154 -11.05 10.08 11.64
CA ARG A 154 -12.16 9.11 11.70
C ARG A 154 -12.70 8.97 13.12
N TRP A 155 -11.82 8.89 14.12
CA TRP A 155 -12.23 8.82 15.52
C TRP A 155 -12.98 10.07 15.93
N ASN A 156 -12.49 11.27 15.58
CA ASN A 156 -13.22 12.52 15.83
C ASN A 156 -14.62 12.50 15.20
N LEU A 157 -14.78 12.00 13.97
CA LEU A 157 -16.10 11.85 13.36
C LEU A 157 -16.97 10.80 14.07
N THR A 158 -16.40 9.67 14.48
CA THR A 158 -17.14 8.61 15.17
C THR A 158 -17.60 9.09 16.54
N PHE A 159 -16.69 9.73 17.29
CA PHE A 159 -16.97 10.40 18.55
C PHE A 159 -18.06 11.45 18.36
N LEU A 160 -17.91 12.36 17.40
CA LEU A 160 -18.95 13.36 17.12
C LEU A 160 -20.29 12.71 16.77
N LEU A 161 -20.32 11.62 16.00
CA LEU A 161 -21.57 10.92 15.64
C LEU A 161 -22.20 10.17 16.81
N LEU A 162 -21.41 9.52 17.66
CA LEU A 162 -21.88 8.79 18.85
C LEU A 162 -22.41 9.76 19.92
N PHE A 163 -21.70 10.86 20.17
CA PHE A 163 -22.14 11.90 21.11
C PHE A 163 -23.29 12.74 20.54
N ALA A 164 -23.32 12.99 19.22
CA ALA A 164 -24.44 13.63 18.54
C ALA A 164 -25.76 12.87 18.69
N ASP A 165 -25.72 11.54 18.63
CA ASP A 165 -26.92 10.69 18.76
C ASP A 165 -27.53 10.80 20.18
N MET A 166 -26.75 11.24 21.17
CA MET A 166 -27.18 11.34 22.57
C MET A 166 -27.67 12.74 23.01
N GLU A 167 -27.43 13.81 22.24
CA GLU A 167 -27.63 15.19 22.76
C GLU A 167 -28.52 16.13 21.92
N PHE A 168 -29.01 15.72 20.75
CA PHE A 168 -29.91 16.59 19.98
C PHE A 168 -31.35 16.56 20.51
N LYS A 169 -31.76 17.64 21.17
CA LYS A 169 -33.18 17.90 21.51
C LYS A 169 -34.05 18.12 20.26
N ASP A 170 -33.46 18.46 19.13
CA ASP A 170 -34.15 18.69 17.85
C ASP A 170 -34.29 17.38 17.06
N VAL A 171 -35.55 17.00 16.79
CA VAL A 171 -35.94 15.81 16.02
C VAL A 171 -35.34 15.82 14.61
N PHE A 172 -35.19 16.98 13.98
CA PHE A 172 -34.61 17.08 12.64
C PHE A 172 -33.12 16.72 12.64
N LEU A 173 -32.35 17.28 13.58
CA LEU A 173 -30.92 17.02 13.72
C LEU A 173 -30.64 15.57 14.13
N SER A 174 -31.42 15.01 15.06
CA SER A 174 -31.35 13.59 15.42
C SER A 174 -31.63 12.69 14.20
N SER A 175 -32.67 13.00 13.41
CA SER A 175 -32.97 12.22 12.20
C SER A 175 -31.84 12.28 11.16
N MET A 176 -31.13 13.41 11.07
CA MET A 176 -29.99 13.59 10.17
C MET A 176 -28.77 12.82 10.68
N ALA A 177 -28.46 12.93 11.97
CA ALA A 177 -27.39 12.19 12.63
C ALA A 177 -27.59 10.68 12.48
N ALA A 178 -28.80 10.16 12.68
CA ALA A 178 -29.12 8.75 12.47
C ALA A 178 -28.87 8.28 11.02
N ARG A 179 -29.23 9.09 10.01
CA ARG A 179 -28.93 8.78 8.59
C ARG A 179 -27.44 8.83 8.29
N MET A 180 -26.71 9.77 8.92
CA MET A 180 -25.25 9.86 8.79
C MET A 180 -24.56 8.67 9.46
N LYS A 181 -25.01 8.27 10.64
CA LYS A 181 -24.55 7.09 11.36
C LYS A 181 -24.81 5.81 10.58
N ALA A 182 -26.00 5.63 10.00
CA ALA A 182 -26.30 4.47 9.17
C ALA A 182 -25.39 4.35 7.93
N LYS A 183 -25.06 5.48 7.29
CA LYS A 183 -24.07 5.50 6.21
C LYS A 183 -22.66 5.20 6.74
N PHE A 184 -22.31 5.75 7.90
CA PHE A 184 -21.04 5.49 8.55
C PHE A 184 -20.87 4.00 8.85
N ASP A 185 -21.80 3.40 9.59
CA ASP A 185 -21.78 1.97 9.98
C ASP A 185 -21.73 1.05 8.76
N LYS A 186 -22.38 1.42 7.65
CA LYS A 186 -22.32 0.65 6.40
C LYS A 186 -20.89 0.49 5.85
N TYR A 187 -20.05 1.52 5.97
CA TYR A 187 -18.69 1.51 5.41
C TYR A 187 -17.61 1.27 6.47
N TRP A 188 -17.92 1.59 7.73
CA TRP A 188 -16.96 1.67 8.82
C TRP A 188 -17.36 0.84 10.04
N GLY A 189 -18.49 0.13 9.99
CA GLY A 189 -18.93 -0.79 11.06
C GLY A 189 -18.15 -2.11 11.09
N GLU A 190 -17.46 -2.44 10.00
CA GLU A 190 -16.46 -3.51 9.96
C GLU A 190 -15.05 -2.93 10.11
N CYS A 191 -14.15 -3.71 10.73
CA CYS A 191 -12.78 -3.26 10.95
C CYS A 191 -12.03 -3.07 9.62
N ASN A 192 -11.66 -1.81 9.32
CA ASN A 192 -10.78 -1.47 8.21
C ASN A 192 -9.34 -1.82 8.61
N LEU A 193 -8.82 -2.95 8.11
CA LEU A 193 -7.52 -3.47 8.51
C LEU A 193 -6.38 -2.57 8.03
N VAL A 194 -6.41 -2.06 6.79
CA VAL A 194 -5.37 -1.12 6.31
C VAL A 194 -5.17 0.04 7.25
N MET A 195 -6.27 0.66 7.71
CA MET A 195 -6.20 1.78 8.63
C MET A 195 -5.64 1.36 9.99
N ALA A 196 -6.13 0.25 10.54
CA ALA A 196 -5.66 -0.28 11.82
C ALA A 196 -4.17 -0.66 11.78
N LEU A 197 -3.72 -1.36 10.73
CA LEU A 197 -2.31 -1.67 10.49
C LEU A 197 -1.47 -0.40 10.34
N GLY A 198 -2.00 0.62 9.65
CA GLY A 198 -1.36 1.93 9.53
C GLY A 198 -1.14 2.62 10.89
N ALA A 199 -2.10 2.53 11.81
CA ALA A 199 -1.89 3.00 13.19
C ALA A 199 -0.92 2.12 13.97
N ALA A 200 -1.01 0.79 13.81
CA ALA A 200 -0.13 -0.15 14.50
C ALA A 200 1.34 0.07 14.12
N LEU A 201 1.62 0.46 12.88
CA LEU A 201 2.95 0.78 12.36
C LEU A 201 3.37 2.25 12.55
N ASP A 202 2.48 3.12 13.03
CA ASP A 202 2.84 4.50 13.39
C ASP A 202 3.43 4.50 14.81
N PRO A 203 4.69 4.91 15.00
CA PRO A 203 5.38 4.90 16.29
C PRO A 203 4.64 5.67 17.39
N ARG A 204 3.79 6.65 17.04
CA ARG A 204 3.02 7.47 18.00
C ARG A 204 1.79 6.75 18.54
N TYR A 205 1.27 5.78 17.81
CA TYR A 205 -0.03 5.17 18.07
C TYR A 205 0.11 3.70 18.47
N LYS A 206 0.86 2.92 17.68
CA LYS A 206 1.02 1.47 17.84
C LYS A 206 -0.34 0.77 18.07
N LEU A 207 -0.33 -0.38 18.75
CA LEU A 207 -1.55 -1.06 19.18
C LEU A 207 -2.29 -0.31 20.31
N VAL A 208 -1.66 0.69 20.93
CA VAL A 208 -2.26 1.49 22.01
C VAL A 208 -3.47 2.27 21.50
N LEU A 209 -3.38 2.90 20.33
CA LEU A 209 -4.52 3.60 19.73
C LEU A 209 -5.68 2.65 19.40
N ILE A 210 -5.37 1.44 18.95
CA ILE A 210 -6.39 0.42 18.67
C ILE A 210 -7.08 0.00 19.98
N GLY A 211 -6.32 -0.26 21.04
CA GLY A 211 -6.87 -0.58 22.36
C GLY A 211 -7.74 0.54 22.95
N PHE A 212 -7.44 1.80 22.61
CA PHE A 212 -8.22 2.96 23.02
C PHE A 212 -9.49 3.16 22.17
N CYS A 213 -9.38 3.09 20.83
CA CYS A 213 -10.49 3.42 19.94
C CYS A 213 -11.47 2.26 19.70
N PHE A 214 -11.02 1.02 19.66
CA PHE A 214 -11.87 -0.12 19.25
C PHE A 214 -13.00 -0.44 20.24
N PRO A 215 -12.84 -0.30 21.57
CA PRO A 215 -13.95 -0.52 22.50
C PRO A 215 -15.16 0.37 22.20
N GLU A 216 -14.91 1.65 21.90
CA GLU A 216 -15.94 2.65 21.57
C GLU A 216 -16.59 2.43 20.19
N ILE A 217 -15.83 1.90 19.23
CA ILE A 217 -16.30 1.74 17.84
C ILE A 217 -17.04 0.42 17.64
N TYR A 218 -16.53 -0.68 18.22
CA TYR A 218 -16.99 -2.03 17.90
C TYR A 218 -17.71 -2.75 19.04
N GLY A 219 -17.66 -2.22 20.28
CA GLY A 219 -18.32 -2.80 21.45
C GLY A 219 -18.09 -4.31 21.55
N ASP A 220 -19.16 -5.09 21.36
CA ASP A 220 -19.16 -6.55 21.46
C ASP A 220 -18.21 -7.29 20.47
N LYS A 221 -17.82 -6.66 19.36
CA LYS A 221 -16.90 -7.25 18.36
C LYS A 221 -15.42 -6.94 18.63
N LEU A 222 -15.09 -6.38 19.79
CA LEU A 222 -13.73 -5.90 20.13
C LEU A 222 -12.65 -6.97 19.95
N ASP A 223 -12.76 -8.10 20.64
CA ASP A 223 -11.72 -9.13 20.67
C ASP A 223 -11.45 -9.72 19.29
N GLN A 224 -12.53 -9.94 18.51
CA GLN A 224 -12.44 -10.43 17.14
C GLN A 224 -11.67 -9.47 16.25
N ASN A 225 -11.95 -8.16 16.36
CA ASN A 225 -11.30 -7.14 15.56
C ASN A 225 -9.84 -6.91 15.97
N ILE A 226 -9.53 -6.91 17.27
CA ILE A 226 -8.14 -6.82 17.75
C ILE A 226 -7.32 -8.03 17.26
N ALA A 227 -7.86 -9.24 17.42
CA ALA A 227 -7.19 -10.45 16.95
C ALA A 227 -6.97 -10.42 15.43
N LYS A 228 -7.96 -9.93 14.66
CA LYS A 228 -7.84 -9.77 13.22
C LYS A 228 -6.71 -8.83 12.83
N VAL A 229 -6.62 -7.65 13.46
CA VAL A 229 -5.53 -6.69 13.21
C VAL A 229 -4.18 -7.27 13.59
N ARG A 230 -4.08 -7.89 14.76
CA ARG A 230 -2.84 -8.50 15.26
C ARG A 230 -2.36 -9.60 14.31
N ASN A 231 -3.23 -10.56 13.96
CA ASN A 231 -2.87 -11.65 13.06
C ASN A 231 -2.45 -11.13 11.68
N SER A 232 -3.19 -10.17 11.11
CA SER A 232 -2.80 -9.55 9.84
C SER A 232 -1.45 -8.83 9.90
N LEU A 233 -1.09 -8.24 11.05
CA LEU A 233 0.22 -7.59 11.24
C LEU A 233 1.36 -8.62 11.24
N TYR A 234 1.19 -9.73 11.96
CA TYR A 234 2.20 -10.81 11.97
C TYR A 234 2.29 -11.51 10.61
N ASP A 235 1.16 -11.76 9.94
CA ASP A 235 1.16 -12.34 8.59
C ASP A 235 1.93 -11.45 7.59
N LEU A 236 1.76 -10.13 7.69
CA LEU A 236 2.49 -9.16 6.86
C LEU A 236 3.99 -9.18 7.17
N TYR A 237 4.34 -9.31 8.45
CA TYR A 237 5.72 -9.34 8.91
C TYR A 237 6.44 -10.62 8.49
N ASP A 238 5.85 -11.79 8.77
CA ASP A 238 6.37 -13.10 8.36
C ASP A 238 6.64 -13.14 6.85
N GLU A 239 5.75 -12.53 6.07
CA GLU A 239 5.91 -12.43 4.64
C GLU A 239 7.08 -11.52 4.23
N TYR A 240 7.22 -10.37 4.89
CA TYR A 240 8.39 -9.51 4.74
C TYR A 240 9.69 -10.28 5.01
N VAL A 241 9.75 -11.08 6.09
CA VAL A 241 10.91 -11.92 6.44
C VAL A 241 11.22 -12.93 5.32
N VAL A 242 10.20 -13.61 4.81
CA VAL A 242 10.36 -14.60 3.73
C VAL A 242 10.91 -13.95 2.45
N MET A 243 10.40 -12.78 2.07
CA MET A 243 10.88 -12.06 0.88
C MET A 243 12.34 -11.59 1.03
N HIS A 244 12.70 -11.05 2.19
CA HIS A 244 14.04 -10.49 2.42
C HIS A 244 15.09 -11.57 2.64
N SER A 245 14.72 -12.69 3.27
CA SER A 245 15.59 -13.86 3.40
C SER A 245 15.88 -14.53 2.05
N GLN A 246 14.91 -14.58 1.13
CA GLN A 246 15.11 -15.09 -0.23
C GLN A 246 16.05 -14.18 -1.04
N ALA A 247 15.84 -12.86 -0.99
CA ALA A 247 16.70 -11.89 -1.67
C ALA A 247 18.15 -11.94 -1.18
N TYR A 248 18.38 -12.09 0.13
CA TYR A 248 19.71 -12.24 0.71
C TYR A 248 20.41 -13.53 0.25
N ASN A 249 19.68 -14.66 0.21
CA ASN A 249 20.23 -15.94 -0.24
C ASN A 249 20.58 -15.93 -1.75
N GLU A 250 19.81 -15.25 -2.58
CA GLU A 250 20.11 -15.07 -4.01
C GLU A 250 21.37 -14.22 -4.21
N GLN A 251 21.54 -13.13 -3.45
CA GLN A 251 22.75 -12.30 -3.50
C GLN A 251 24.01 -13.05 -3.06
N LEU A 252 23.92 -13.92 -2.05
CA LEU A 252 25.04 -14.73 -1.56
C LEU A 252 25.48 -15.80 -2.57
N SER A 253 24.52 -16.33 -3.35
CA SER A 253 24.80 -17.30 -4.42
C SER A 253 25.48 -16.67 -5.66
N GLN A 254 25.33 -15.36 -5.88
CA GLN A 254 26.03 -14.64 -6.97
C GLN A 254 27.46 -14.19 -6.59
N GLN A 255 27.81 -14.11 -5.30
CA GLN A 255 29.18 -13.81 -4.85
C GLN A 255 30.10 -15.04 -4.81
N SER A 256 29.56 -16.24 -5.05
CA SER A 256 30.33 -17.50 -5.02
C SER A 256 31.04 -17.84 -6.35
N SER A 257 31.00 -16.97 -7.38
CA SER A 257 31.59 -17.26 -8.70
C SER A 257 32.78 -16.39 -9.12
N THR A 258 33.39 -15.60 -8.23
CA THR A 258 34.58 -14.80 -8.58
C THR A 258 35.65 -14.81 -7.49
N LYS A 259 36.37 -15.93 -7.39
CA LYS A 259 37.83 -16.01 -7.17
C LYS A 259 38.26 -17.47 -7.03
N VAL A 260 38.83 -18.03 -8.09
CA VAL A 260 39.73 -19.18 -7.98
C VAL A 260 40.99 -18.83 -8.76
N CYS A 261 42.10 -18.66 -8.04
CA CYS A 261 43.44 -18.93 -8.57
C CYS A 261 44.22 -19.78 -7.55
N SER A 262 44.38 -21.05 -7.93
CA SER A 262 45.57 -21.90 -7.81
C SER A 262 46.37 -21.95 -6.50
N LEU A 263 46.23 -23.11 -5.82
CA LEU A 263 47.36 -23.98 -5.47
C LEU A 263 46.87 -25.43 -5.41
N SER A 264 47.61 -26.32 -6.07
CA SER A 264 47.30 -27.71 -6.32
C SER A 264 47.69 -28.63 -5.16
N SER A 265 46.74 -29.46 -4.71
CA SER A 265 47.02 -30.89 -4.47
C SER A 265 45.71 -31.68 -4.60
N ALA A 266 45.80 -32.75 -5.39
CA ALA A 266 44.68 -33.58 -5.76
C ALA A 266 44.23 -34.48 -4.60
N SER A 267 42.92 -34.49 -4.32
CA SER A 267 42.20 -35.73 -4.09
C SER A 267 40.74 -35.56 -4.50
N LEU A 268 40.26 -36.51 -5.31
CA LEU A 268 38.87 -36.62 -5.74
C LEU A 268 38.02 -36.95 -4.51
N GLY A 269 37.41 -35.93 -3.91
CA GLY A 269 36.41 -36.10 -2.86
C GLY A 269 35.15 -35.34 -3.25
N LYS A 270 34.09 -36.06 -3.66
CA LYS A 270 32.73 -35.52 -3.65
C LYS A 270 32.56 -34.81 -2.31
N ARG A 271 32.28 -33.50 -2.32
CA ARG A 271 31.98 -32.74 -1.09
C ARG A 271 30.71 -33.37 -0.51
N VAL A 272 30.88 -34.33 0.41
CA VAL A 272 29.77 -34.99 1.08
C VAL A 272 29.11 -33.90 1.89
N ILE A 273 27.93 -33.47 1.45
CA ILE A 273 27.04 -32.65 2.27
C ILE A 273 26.61 -33.56 3.42
N THR A 274 27.36 -33.51 4.52
CA THR A 274 27.07 -34.29 5.72
C THR A 274 25.73 -33.83 6.30
N GLY A 275 25.02 -34.75 6.99
CA GLY A 275 23.77 -34.39 7.69
C GLY A 275 23.95 -33.19 8.63
N LYS A 276 25.14 -33.05 9.22
CA LYS A 276 25.54 -31.91 10.04
C LYS A 276 25.54 -30.58 9.28
N SER A 277 26.07 -30.53 8.06
CA SER A 277 26.05 -29.30 7.25
C SER A 277 24.63 -28.90 6.82
N LYS A 278 23.75 -29.87 6.52
CA LYS A 278 22.32 -29.60 6.27
C LYS A 278 21.62 -29.10 7.53
N TYR A 279 21.88 -29.73 8.67
CA TYR A 279 21.34 -29.32 9.96
C TYR A 279 21.82 -27.92 10.36
N GLU A 280 23.11 -27.60 10.23
CA GLU A 280 23.65 -26.27 10.50
C GLU A 280 23.03 -25.20 9.59
N SER A 281 22.79 -25.51 8.32
CA SER A 281 22.08 -24.60 7.41
C SER A 281 20.58 -24.44 7.74
N PHE A 282 19.96 -25.46 8.33
CA PHE A 282 18.59 -25.42 8.83
C PHE A 282 18.49 -24.62 10.13
N VAL A 283 19.38 -24.86 11.09
CA VAL A 283 19.48 -24.12 12.36
C VAL A 283 19.71 -22.64 12.09
N ARG A 284 20.66 -22.27 11.21
CA ARG A 284 20.85 -20.86 10.85
C ARG A 284 19.61 -20.21 10.25
N LYS A 285 18.86 -20.93 9.40
CA LYS A 285 17.59 -20.42 8.85
C LYS A 285 16.53 -20.29 9.94
N ALA A 286 16.43 -21.26 10.85
CA ALA A 286 15.47 -21.23 11.96
C ALA A 286 15.78 -20.10 12.95
N ASP A 287 17.06 -19.92 13.32
CA ASP A 287 17.52 -18.86 14.22
C ASP A 287 17.33 -17.47 13.60
N THR A 288 17.58 -17.30 12.29
CA THR A 288 17.30 -16.03 11.60
C THR A 288 15.79 -15.73 11.57
N ILE A 289 14.93 -16.71 11.31
CA ILE A 289 13.48 -16.50 11.31
C ILE A 289 12.97 -16.12 12.72
N GLN A 290 13.49 -16.79 13.76
CA GLN A 290 13.17 -16.50 15.16
C GLN A 290 13.61 -15.09 15.58
N LEU A 291 14.86 -14.71 15.27
CA LEU A 291 15.40 -13.40 15.62
C LEU A 291 14.64 -12.25 14.95
N VAL A 292 14.20 -12.45 13.71
CA VAL A 292 13.45 -11.44 12.97
C VAL A 292 12.03 -11.32 13.54
N ASN A 293 11.34 -12.41 13.88
CA ASN A 293 10.02 -12.32 14.54
C ASN A 293 10.05 -11.56 15.88
N PHE A 294 11.20 -11.54 16.56
CA PHE A 294 11.42 -10.77 17.78
C PHE A 294 11.44 -9.25 17.54
N ASP A 295 11.85 -8.76 16.36
CA ASP A 295 11.95 -7.32 16.09
C ASP A 295 10.58 -6.63 16.07
N LEU A 296 9.56 -7.31 15.52
CA LEU A 296 8.19 -6.78 15.57
C LEU A 296 7.67 -6.76 17.01
N ASP A 297 7.94 -7.81 17.79
CA ASP A 297 7.53 -7.88 19.19
C ASP A 297 8.21 -6.79 20.02
N ILE A 298 9.53 -6.57 19.84
CA ILE A 298 10.27 -5.46 20.46
C ILE A 298 9.58 -4.13 20.14
N TYR A 299 9.30 -3.86 18.85
CA TYR A 299 8.65 -2.61 18.45
C TYR A 299 7.28 -2.43 19.10
N LEU A 300 6.48 -3.49 19.20
CA LEU A 300 5.14 -3.43 19.79
C LEU A 300 5.20 -3.26 21.32
N GLU A 301 6.22 -3.78 21.99
CA GLU A 301 6.44 -3.65 23.43
C GLU A 301 7.07 -2.30 23.82
N GLU A 302 7.85 -1.68 22.93
CA GLU A 302 8.40 -0.35 23.15
C GLU A 302 7.30 0.70 23.38
N SER A 303 7.56 1.65 24.27
CA SER A 303 6.65 2.79 24.50
C SER A 303 6.37 3.56 23.22
N VAL A 304 5.16 4.12 23.10
CA VAL A 304 4.81 5.01 21.98
C VAL A 304 5.73 6.23 21.95
N TYR A 305 6.06 6.69 20.74
CA TYR A 305 6.84 7.90 20.55
C TYR A 305 6.01 9.12 20.95
N ILE A 306 6.43 9.78 22.03
CA ILE A 306 5.86 11.05 22.49
C ILE A 306 6.79 12.17 22.05
N CYS A 307 6.29 13.09 21.21
CA CYS A 307 7.10 14.20 20.72
C CYS A 307 7.41 15.17 21.87
N ALA A 308 8.66 15.66 21.95
CA ALA A 308 9.18 16.45 23.06
C ALA A 308 8.57 17.87 23.23
N SER A 309 7.53 18.24 22.47
CA SER A 309 6.81 19.51 22.65
C SER A 309 5.76 19.48 23.77
N GLN A 310 5.55 18.33 24.43
CA GLN A 310 4.58 18.19 25.53
C GLN A 310 5.03 18.75 26.90
N ALA A 311 6.05 19.61 26.95
CA ALA A 311 6.45 20.25 28.21
C ALA A 311 5.55 21.44 28.62
N GLN A 312 4.67 21.95 27.74
CA GLN A 312 3.79 23.07 28.04
C GLN A 312 2.44 22.95 27.35
N GLY A 313 1.51 22.18 27.92
CA GLY A 313 0.05 22.42 27.92
C GLY A 313 -0.73 22.74 26.63
N GLU A 314 -0.15 22.71 25.43
CA GLU A 314 -0.85 22.94 24.17
C GLU A 314 -0.80 21.69 23.28
N GLU A 315 -1.98 21.15 22.97
CA GLU A 315 -2.18 20.09 21.98
C GLU A 315 -1.91 20.63 20.56
N VAL A 316 -0.63 20.78 20.20
CA VAL A 316 -0.25 20.91 18.81
C VAL A 316 0.15 19.53 18.31
N LEU A 317 -0.79 18.85 17.62
CA LEU A 317 -0.46 17.75 16.73
C LEU A 317 0.65 18.25 15.79
N ASP A 318 1.87 17.72 15.95
CA ASP A 318 2.97 18.06 15.06
C ASP A 318 2.57 17.69 13.63
N SER A 319 2.16 18.71 12.87
CA SER A 319 1.69 18.57 11.50
C SER A 319 2.81 18.13 10.56
N ASN A 320 4.06 18.16 11.02
CA ASN A 320 5.27 17.83 10.27
C ASN A 320 5.92 16.48 10.63
N PHE A 321 5.34 15.67 11.53
CA PHE A 321 5.90 14.34 11.79
C PHE A 321 5.78 13.43 10.55
N ASP A 322 6.93 12.99 10.02
CA ASP A 322 7.04 12.03 8.92
C ASP A 322 7.44 10.65 9.47
N ALA A 323 6.48 9.72 9.47
CA ALA A 323 6.70 8.36 9.94
C ALA A 323 7.77 7.62 9.12
N LEU A 324 7.91 7.90 7.81
CA LEU A 324 8.89 7.22 6.96
C LEU A 324 10.32 7.66 7.29
N GLU A 325 10.54 8.94 7.55
CA GLU A 325 11.86 9.42 8.01
C GLU A 325 12.17 8.92 9.44
N TRP A 326 11.17 8.79 10.31
CA TRP A 326 11.36 8.16 11.63
C TRP A 326 11.82 6.70 11.48
N TRP A 327 11.13 5.91 10.65
CA TRP A 327 11.50 4.51 10.40
C TRP A 327 12.89 4.38 9.80
N LYS A 328 13.28 5.30 8.91
CA LYS A 328 14.63 5.35 8.33
C LYS A 328 15.73 5.71 9.34
N ALA A 329 15.44 6.59 10.29
CA ALA A 329 16.39 6.98 11.34
C ALA A 329 16.51 5.91 12.44
N ASN A 330 15.48 5.09 12.62
CA ASN A 330 15.39 4.05 13.65
C ASN A 330 15.41 2.63 13.07
N ILE A 331 16.01 2.44 11.89
CA ILE A 331 16.38 1.10 11.39
C ILE A 331 17.32 0.51 12.44
N LEU A 332 16.82 -0.48 13.18
CA LEU A 332 17.37 -1.03 14.42
C LEU A 332 18.91 -1.10 14.45
N LYS A 333 19.46 -0.63 15.57
CA LYS A 333 20.84 -0.89 16.03
C LYS A 333 21.00 -2.33 16.45
#